data_AF-A0A317XVF5-F1
#
_entry.id   AF-A0A317XVF5-F1
#
_cell.length_a   1.000
_cell.length_b   1.000
_cell.length_c   1.000
_cell.angle_alpha   90.00
_cell.angle_beta   90.00
_cell.angle_gamma   90.00
#
_symmetry.space_group_name_H-M   'P 1'
#
loop_
_entity.id
_entity.type
_entity.pdbx_description
1 polymer ?
#
loop_
_entity_poly.entity_id
_entity_poly.type
_entity_poly.pdbx_seq_one_letter_code
_entity_poly.pdbx_strand_id
1 'polypeptide(L)'
;MSGPSSGDASPCSGSSSEAASQLSLLGFGSPDESPSTSACMSISDGLESDKLPALDSAQEESLDAAAIEAEKRKLEARELDDALAFATEIVEREARAVALAAKRMSKQPQRDGFREAVRLILKATNGERGGKVVLTGVGKSGIIAKKISASLSSLGTPSVWLHPTEALHGDLGLLTPHRDVVLALSYSGSSPELLALVPHLKARACKIIALVGKQDSDLVRAADAWVDCGTGKDDVMEMDDDEEQVEGTQPCGRCQNRRQQTMEAPLGDEAWLEVRAPSSSTTVALAMGDALAFSVTRARGLGSSMFAFNHPGGKIGLDHLRQATSDNTSAVATPIAA
;
A
#
# COMPACT_ATOMS: atom_id res chain seq x y z
N MET A 1 -4.52 44.84 45.99
CA MET A 1 -3.34 44.29 46.70
C MET A 1 -2.36 43.86 45.65
N SER A 2 -1.18 44.46 45.74
CA SER A 2 -0.04 44.37 44.82
C SER A 2 0.54 42.96 44.76
N GLY A 3 1.19 42.63 43.63
CA GLY A 3 1.78 41.31 43.37
C GLY A 3 3.02 40.98 44.21
N PRO A 4 3.66 39.85 43.89
CA PRO A 4 5.11 39.77 43.70
C PRO A 4 5.42 38.87 42.47
N SER A 5 6.61 38.73 41.87
CA SER A 5 7.98 39.25 42.10
C SER A 5 8.87 38.73 40.96
N SER A 6 9.89 39.53 40.60
CA SER A 6 11.27 39.19 40.21
C SER A 6 11.54 38.13 39.12
N GLY A 7 12.46 38.29 38.18
CA GLY A 7 13.55 39.26 38.08
C GLY A 7 14.50 38.92 36.91
N ASP A 8 15.34 39.91 36.63
CA ASP A 8 16.32 40.13 35.56
C ASP A 8 17.22 38.97 35.09
N ALA A 9 17.62 39.01 33.80
CA ALA A 9 18.98 39.37 33.33
C ALA A 9 19.44 38.57 32.08
N SER A 10 19.82 39.31 31.03
CA SER A 10 20.60 38.85 29.85
C SER A 10 22.13 38.97 30.13
N PRO A 11 23.02 38.87 29.11
CA PRO A 11 23.60 37.70 28.43
C PRO A 11 25.14 37.61 28.64
N CYS A 12 25.82 36.55 28.13
CA CYS A 12 27.15 36.61 27.44
C CYS A 12 27.93 35.27 27.41
N SER A 13 28.41 34.95 26.20
CA SER A 13 29.72 34.38 25.79
C SER A 13 30.35 33.19 26.53
N GLY A 14 30.82 32.19 25.76
CA GLY A 14 31.86 31.27 26.20
C GLY A 14 32.10 30.09 25.25
N SER A 15 33.22 30.14 24.54
CA SER A 15 33.79 29.20 23.57
C SER A 15 34.33 27.87 24.14
N SER A 16 34.37 26.81 23.33
CA SER A 16 35.44 25.78 23.15
C SER A 16 34.81 24.52 22.51
N SER A 17 35.10 24.19 21.25
CA SER A 17 36.28 23.52 20.67
C SER A 17 36.13 21.98 20.60
N GLU A 18 36.50 21.45 19.42
CA GLU A 18 36.92 20.08 19.12
C GLU A 18 35.86 18.97 19.05
N ALA A 19 35.59 18.46 17.84
CA ALA A 19 36.36 17.35 17.29
C ALA A 19 35.82 16.98 15.89
N ALA A 20 36.64 17.25 14.87
CA ALA A 20 36.50 16.69 13.54
C ALA A 20 36.87 15.21 13.57
N SER A 21 36.00 14.32 13.09
CA SER A 21 36.37 12.94 12.78
C SER A 21 36.53 12.80 11.27
N GLN A 22 37.79 12.68 10.87
CA GLN A 22 38.25 12.28 9.55
C GLN A 22 37.90 10.81 9.33
N LEU A 23 37.29 10.50 8.19
CA LEU A 23 37.19 9.15 7.65
C LEU A 23 38.00 9.14 6.36
N SER A 24 39.17 8.50 6.42
CA SER A 24 40.06 8.31 5.28
C SER A 24 40.13 6.84 4.89
N LEU A 25 40.08 6.64 3.57
CA LEU A 25 40.76 5.62 2.77
C LEU A 25 40.44 4.14 2.99
N LEU A 26 39.80 3.53 1.97
CA LEU A 26 40.37 2.52 1.05
C LEU A 26 39.55 2.65 -0.27
N GLY A 27 40.07 2.85 -1.48
CA GLY A 27 41.30 2.33 -2.08
C GLY A 27 40.99 1.18 -3.04
N PHE A 28 40.06 1.35 -3.99
CA PHE A 28 39.77 0.34 -5.02
C PHE A 28 40.83 0.38 -6.12
N GLY A 29 41.72 -0.62 -6.12
CA GLY A 29 42.61 -0.93 -7.23
C GLY A 29 41.95 -1.96 -8.17
N SER A 30 41.92 -1.64 -9.46
CA SER A 30 41.52 -2.52 -10.56
C SER A 30 42.60 -3.58 -10.86
N PRO A 31 42.24 -4.75 -11.41
CA PRO A 31 43.15 -5.52 -12.25
C PRO A 31 42.75 -5.44 -13.73
N ASP A 32 43.77 -5.22 -14.54
CA ASP A 32 43.77 -5.12 -16.00
C ASP A 32 43.53 -6.45 -16.73
N GLU A 33 42.96 -6.27 -17.92
CA GLU A 33 43.24 -6.85 -19.25
C GLU A 33 43.73 -8.30 -19.47
N SER A 34 43.11 -8.85 -20.53
CA SER A 34 43.26 -10.15 -21.20
C SER A 34 44.64 -10.48 -21.82
N PRO A 35 44.90 -11.76 -22.18
CA PRO A 35 46.19 -12.20 -22.69
C PRO A 35 46.31 -12.05 -24.22
N SER A 36 47.52 -11.77 -24.69
CA SER A 36 47.90 -11.98 -26.10
C SER A 36 49.33 -12.55 -26.22
N THR A 37 49.59 -13.11 -27.38
CA THR A 37 50.40 -14.29 -27.66
C THR A 37 51.87 -14.05 -28.04
N SER A 38 52.65 -15.11 -27.84
CA SER A 38 53.85 -15.54 -28.59
C SER A 38 55.18 -14.83 -28.34
N ALA A 39 56.18 -15.62 -27.95
CA ALA A 39 57.47 -15.72 -28.66
C ALA A 39 58.24 -16.95 -28.17
N CYS A 40 58.62 -17.82 -29.11
CA CYS A 40 59.65 -18.85 -28.93
C CYS A 40 61.03 -18.21 -28.83
N MET A 41 61.91 -18.73 -27.97
CA MET A 41 63.33 -18.95 -28.31
C MET A 41 64.02 -19.87 -27.29
N SER A 42 64.99 -20.60 -27.84
CA SER A 42 65.70 -21.80 -27.39
C SER A 42 66.90 -21.54 -26.48
N ILE A 43 67.35 -22.57 -25.72
CA ILE A 43 68.70 -23.19 -25.73
C ILE A 43 69.09 -23.86 -24.38
N SER A 44 69.33 -25.19 -24.47
CA SER A 44 70.26 -26.12 -23.80
C SER A 44 70.42 -26.30 -22.27
N ASP A 45 70.40 -27.60 -21.94
CA ASP A 45 71.28 -28.40 -21.06
C ASP A 45 71.40 -28.11 -19.56
N GLY A 46 71.07 -29.13 -18.78
CA GLY A 46 71.42 -29.26 -17.37
C GLY A 46 70.72 -30.44 -16.72
N LEU A 47 71.41 -31.58 -16.63
CA LEU A 47 71.02 -32.72 -15.79
C LEU A 47 71.05 -32.30 -14.33
N GLU A 48 69.90 -32.34 -13.64
CA GLU A 48 69.86 -32.45 -12.18
C GLU A 48 68.63 -33.25 -11.76
N SER A 49 68.90 -34.44 -11.24
CA SER A 49 67.99 -35.25 -10.48
C SER A 49 67.71 -34.55 -9.15
N ASP A 50 66.50 -34.02 -8.94
CA ASP A 50 65.92 -33.96 -7.59
C ASP A 50 64.44 -33.58 -7.59
N LYS A 51 63.69 -34.32 -6.77
CA LYS A 51 62.37 -34.01 -6.19
C LYS A 51 61.20 -33.77 -7.16
N LEU A 52 60.31 -34.76 -7.20
CA LEU A 52 58.87 -34.52 -7.35
C LEU A 52 58.47 -33.41 -6.36
N PRO A 53 57.84 -32.31 -6.78
CA PRO A 53 57.34 -31.34 -5.82
C PRO A 53 56.21 -32.05 -5.06
N ALA A 54 56.35 -32.12 -3.74
CA ALA A 54 55.19 -32.30 -2.88
C ALA A 54 54.27 -31.10 -3.19
N LEU A 55 53.13 -31.36 -3.82
CA LEU A 55 52.05 -30.39 -3.86
C LEU A 55 51.69 -30.11 -2.41
N ASP A 56 51.94 -28.87 -2.02
CA ASP A 56 51.84 -28.38 -0.66
C ASP A 56 50.40 -28.61 -0.18
N SER A 57 50.20 -29.46 0.83
CA SER A 57 48.87 -29.81 1.37
C SER A 57 48.10 -28.57 1.84
N ALA A 58 48.80 -27.46 2.10
CA ALA A 58 48.21 -26.16 2.41
C ALA A 58 47.60 -25.45 1.17
N GLN A 59 48.08 -25.73 -0.04
CA GLN A 59 47.50 -25.18 -1.28
C GLN A 59 46.21 -25.90 -1.69
N GLU A 60 46.11 -27.21 -1.49
CA GLU A 60 44.87 -27.97 -1.74
C GLU A 60 43.75 -27.56 -0.77
N GLU A 61 44.02 -27.41 0.53
CA GLU A 61 43.04 -26.91 1.51
C GLU A 61 42.56 -25.47 1.20
N SER A 62 43.43 -24.63 0.63
CA SER A 62 43.09 -23.25 0.26
C SER A 62 42.20 -23.15 -0.98
N LEU A 63 42.38 -24.07 -1.94
CA LEU A 63 41.56 -24.16 -3.15
C LEU A 63 40.19 -24.75 -2.85
N ASP A 64 40.12 -25.74 -1.96
CA ASP A 64 38.86 -26.30 -1.47
C ASP A 64 38.06 -25.28 -0.66
N ALA A 65 38.71 -24.48 0.21
CA ALA A 65 38.04 -23.41 0.95
C ALA A 65 37.47 -22.33 0.02
N ALA A 66 38.20 -21.94 -1.03
CA ALA A 66 37.72 -20.98 -2.02
C ALA A 66 36.57 -21.54 -2.87
N ALA A 67 36.62 -22.83 -3.22
CA ALA A 67 35.55 -23.52 -3.94
C ALA A 67 34.27 -23.62 -3.08
N ILE A 68 34.39 -23.98 -1.80
CA ILE A 68 33.29 -24.03 -0.84
C ILE A 68 32.65 -22.65 -0.67
N GLU A 69 33.46 -21.60 -0.51
CA GLU A 69 32.96 -20.22 -0.39
C GLU A 69 32.27 -19.74 -1.68
N ALA A 70 32.79 -20.10 -2.85
CA ALA A 70 32.15 -19.80 -4.13
C ALA A 70 30.82 -20.55 -4.32
N GLU A 71 30.74 -21.81 -3.87
CA GLU A 71 29.52 -22.60 -3.89
C GLU A 71 28.48 -22.03 -2.91
N LYS A 72 28.90 -21.63 -1.71
CA LYS A 72 28.05 -20.95 -0.73
C LYS A 72 27.45 -19.67 -1.29
N ARG A 73 28.26 -18.82 -1.94
CA ARG A 73 27.76 -17.59 -2.61
C ARG A 73 26.78 -17.88 -3.72
N LYS A 74 26.97 -18.96 -4.47
CA LYS A 74 26.01 -19.39 -5.50
C LYS A 74 24.69 -19.86 -4.88
N LEU A 75 24.73 -20.54 -3.74
CA LEU A 75 23.54 -20.98 -3.01
C LEU A 75 22.79 -19.77 -2.43
N GLU A 76 23.49 -18.85 -1.77
CA GLU A 76 22.92 -17.59 -1.27
C GLU A 76 22.28 -16.78 -2.41
N ALA A 77 22.95 -16.67 -3.57
CA ALA A 77 22.39 -16.00 -4.74
C ALA A 77 21.09 -16.65 -5.22
N ARG A 78 21.02 -17.99 -5.25
CA ARG A 78 19.79 -18.72 -5.61
C ARG A 78 18.66 -18.48 -4.62
N GLU A 79 18.96 -18.50 -3.31
CA GLU A 79 17.95 -18.22 -2.28
C GLU A 79 17.39 -16.79 -2.40
N LEU A 80 18.25 -15.82 -2.74
CA LEU A 80 17.83 -14.43 -3.00
C LEU A 80 16.97 -14.31 -4.26
N ASP A 81 17.33 -15.04 -5.32
CA ASP A 81 16.54 -15.09 -6.56
C ASP A 81 15.15 -15.69 -6.31
N ASP A 82 15.08 -16.78 -5.51
CA ASP A 82 13.82 -17.41 -5.11
C ASP A 82 12.95 -16.46 -4.26
N ALA A 83 13.56 -15.72 -3.33
CA ALA A 83 12.86 -14.72 -2.52
C ALA A 83 12.30 -13.59 -3.38
N LEU A 84 13.03 -13.13 -4.39
CA LEU A 84 12.56 -12.12 -5.34
C LEU A 84 11.41 -12.63 -6.21
N ALA A 85 11.49 -13.87 -6.69
CA ALA A 85 10.43 -14.50 -7.45
C ALA A 85 9.14 -14.60 -6.61
N PHE A 86 9.26 -15.02 -5.35
CA PHE A 86 8.14 -15.06 -4.42
C PHE A 86 7.54 -13.68 -4.15
N ALA A 87 8.38 -12.66 -3.90
CA ALA A 87 7.90 -11.29 -3.70
C ALA A 87 7.15 -10.74 -4.92
N THR A 88 7.63 -11.05 -6.13
CA THR A 88 6.98 -10.68 -7.39
C THR A 88 5.59 -11.30 -7.47
N GLU A 89 5.47 -12.60 -7.15
CA GLU A 89 4.20 -13.30 -7.15
C GLU A 89 3.18 -12.72 -6.15
N ILE A 90 3.63 -12.33 -4.96
CA ILE A 90 2.78 -11.66 -3.96
C ILE A 90 2.18 -10.37 -4.53
N VAL A 91 3.02 -9.52 -5.14
CA VAL A 91 2.57 -8.25 -5.73
C VAL A 91 1.59 -8.49 -6.88
N GLU A 92 1.86 -9.48 -7.74
CA GLU A 92 0.97 -9.83 -8.85
C GLU A 92 -0.40 -10.34 -8.36
N ARG A 93 -0.44 -11.14 -7.29
CA ARG A 93 -1.68 -11.61 -6.67
C ARG A 93 -2.48 -10.45 -6.06
N GLU A 94 -1.83 -9.51 -5.38
CA GLU A 94 -2.53 -8.34 -4.85
C GLU A 94 -3.06 -7.43 -5.96
N ALA A 95 -2.29 -7.21 -7.02
CA ALA A 95 -2.73 -6.45 -8.19
C ALA A 95 -3.96 -7.11 -8.84
N ARG A 96 -3.95 -8.43 -8.98
CA ARG A 96 -5.09 -9.20 -9.51
C ARG A 96 -6.33 -9.06 -8.63
N ALA A 97 -6.18 -9.12 -7.31
CA ALA A 97 -7.30 -8.93 -6.38
C ALA A 97 -7.96 -7.54 -6.53
N VAL A 98 -7.16 -6.48 -6.67
CA VAL A 98 -7.66 -5.12 -6.94
C VAL A 98 -8.33 -5.02 -8.31
N ALA A 99 -7.75 -5.64 -9.34
CA ALA A 99 -8.33 -5.66 -10.68
C ALA A 99 -9.71 -6.35 -10.69
N LEU A 100 -9.86 -7.47 -9.98
CA LEU A 100 -11.15 -8.15 -9.83
C LEU A 100 -12.16 -7.29 -9.04
N ALA A 101 -11.73 -6.62 -7.97
CA ALA A 101 -12.60 -5.69 -7.25
C ALA A 101 -13.13 -4.58 -8.17
N ALA A 102 -12.28 -4.02 -9.04
CA ALA A 102 -12.69 -3.05 -10.04
C ALA A 102 -13.71 -3.63 -11.04
N LYS A 103 -13.50 -4.86 -11.53
CA LYS A 103 -14.47 -5.54 -12.40
C LYS A 103 -15.83 -5.73 -11.72
N ARG A 104 -15.86 -6.03 -10.42
CA ARG A 104 -17.12 -6.20 -9.67
C ARG A 104 -17.88 -4.89 -9.45
N MET A 105 -17.24 -3.72 -9.55
CA MET A 105 -17.92 -2.43 -9.37
C MET A 105 -19.04 -2.16 -10.38
N SER A 106 -18.96 -2.72 -11.59
CA SER A 106 -20.01 -2.57 -12.60
C SER A 106 -21.16 -3.57 -12.44
N LYS A 107 -20.93 -4.67 -11.69
CA LYS A 107 -21.87 -5.77 -11.49
C LYS A 107 -22.79 -5.49 -10.29
N GLN A 108 -24.03 -5.96 -10.35
CA GLN A 108 -24.92 -5.99 -9.18
C GLN A 108 -24.57 -7.20 -8.29
N PRO A 109 -24.69 -7.08 -6.95
CA PRO A 109 -25.26 -5.95 -6.20
C PRO A 109 -24.28 -4.81 -5.89
N GLN A 110 -22.98 -5.02 -6.11
CA GLN A 110 -21.92 -4.11 -5.69
C GLN A 110 -22.09 -2.68 -6.25
N ARG A 111 -22.49 -2.54 -7.52
CA ARG A 111 -22.74 -1.25 -8.14
C ARG A 111 -23.72 -0.38 -7.34
N ASP A 112 -24.80 -0.97 -6.85
CA ASP A 112 -25.85 -0.24 -6.13
C ASP A 112 -25.42 0.06 -4.69
N GLY A 113 -24.72 -0.89 -4.06
CA GLY A 113 -24.12 -0.69 -2.74
C GLY A 113 -23.10 0.46 -2.71
N PHE A 114 -22.21 0.53 -3.70
CA PHE A 114 -21.24 1.63 -3.81
C PHE A 114 -21.91 2.99 -4.03
N ARG A 115 -22.93 3.05 -4.91
CA ARG A 115 -23.69 4.29 -5.16
C ARG A 115 -24.42 4.77 -3.91
N GLU A 116 -25.04 3.85 -3.18
CA GLU A 116 -25.72 4.14 -1.93
C GLU A 116 -24.74 4.62 -0.85
N ALA A 117 -23.54 4.03 -0.75
CA ALA A 117 -22.48 4.49 0.14
C ALA A 117 -22.07 5.96 -0.15
N VAL A 118 -21.83 6.29 -1.43
CA VAL A 118 -21.53 7.68 -1.86
C VAL A 118 -22.68 8.61 -1.47
N ARG A 119 -23.93 8.23 -1.74
CA ARG A 119 -25.12 9.02 -1.43
C ARG A 119 -25.25 9.29 0.08
N LEU A 120 -25.03 8.28 0.91
CA LEU A 120 -25.10 8.41 2.37
C LEU A 120 -24.01 9.35 2.91
N ILE A 121 -22.79 9.26 2.39
CA ILE A 121 -21.70 10.16 2.76
C ILE A 121 -22.04 11.60 2.36
N LEU A 122 -22.42 11.82 1.09
CA LEU A 122 -22.80 13.14 0.62
C LEU A 122 -23.93 13.75 1.45
N LYS A 123 -24.97 12.97 1.77
CA LYS A 123 -26.08 13.43 2.60
C LYS A 123 -25.64 13.80 4.03
N ALA A 124 -24.73 13.03 4.62
CA ALA A 124 -24.22 13.30 5.97
C ALA A 124 -23.36 14.57 6.01
N THR A 125 -22.54 14.79 4.97
CA THR A 125 -21.53 15.86 4.96
C THR A 125 -21.99 17.14 4.25
N ASN A 126 -23.05 17.10 3.43
CA ASN A 126 -23.61 18.27 2.76
C ASN A 126 -24.75 18.87 3.61
N GLY A 127 -24.54 20.08 4.12
CA GLY A 127 -25.57 20.86 4.81
C GLY A 127 -25.01 21.81 5.88
N GLU A 128 -25.81 22.81 6.28
CA GLU A 128 -25.41 23.85 7.25
C GLU A 128 -25.03 23.29 8.64
N ARG A 129 -25.58 22.12 8.99
CA ARG A 129 -25.32 21.41 10.25
C ARG A 129 -24.24 20.32 10.15
N GLY A 130 -23.62 20.18 8.98
CA GLY A 130 -22.81 19.06 8.46
C GLY A 130 -22.28 18.05 9.47
N GLY A 131 -22.57 16.77 9.24
CA GLY A 131 -21.97 15.65 9.96
C GLY A 131 -20.59 15.27 9.42
N LYS A 132 -20.07 14.17 9.92
CA LYS A 132 -18.78 13.60 9.49
C LYS A 132 -18.90 12.11 9.19
N VAL A 133 -17.89 11.60 8.49
CA VAL A 133 -17.70 10.17 8.29
C VAL A 133 -16.90 9.62 9.48
N VAL A 134 -17.46 8.67 10.22
CA VAL A 134 -16.76 8.00 11.32
C VAL A 134 -16.32 6.62 10.87
N LEU A 135 -15.01 6.40 10.78
CA LEU A 135 -14.45 5.13 10.32
C LEU A 135 -14.14 4.23 11.50
N THR A 136 -14.45 2.94 11.39
CA THR A 136 -14.19 1.98 12.46
C THR A 136 -13.74 0.64 11.92
N GLY A 137 -12.96 -0.10 12.72
CA GLY A 137 -12.40 -1.40 12.38
C GLY A 137 -11.34 -1.81 13.40
N VAL A 138 -11.08 -3.11 13.50
CA VAL A 138 -10.07 -3.70 14.39
C VAL A 138 -8.87 -4.20 13.62
N GLY A 139 -7.71 -4.33 14.29
CA GLY A 139 -6.50 -4.89 13.71
C GLY A 139 -6.06 -4.19 12.41
N LYS A 140 -5.67 -4.98 11.40
CA LYS A 140 -5.22 -4.45 10.10
C LYS A 140 -6.32 -3.65 9.39
N SER A 141 -7.57 -4.10 9.43
CA SER A 141 -8.71 -3.34 8.91
C SER A 141 -8.87 -1.99 9.61
N GLY A 142 -8.59 -1.91 10.92
CA GLY A 142 -8.54 -0.65 11.67
C GLY A 142 -7.43 0.30 11.20
N ILE A 143 -6.26 -0.22 10.81
CA ILE A 143 -5.18 0.60 10.24
C ILE A 143 -5.60 1.16 8.87
N ILE A 144 -6.23 0.34 8.03
CA ILE A 144 -6.79 0.80 6.75
C ILE A 144 -7.88 1.86 6.98
N ALA A 145 -8.75 1.67 7.97
CA ALA A 145 -9.76 2.66 8.36
C ALA A 145 -9.12 4.00 8.77
N LYS A 146 -8.01 3.99 9.51
CA LYS A 146 -7.25 5.21 9.83
C LYS A 146 -6.74 5.91 8.57
N LYS A 147 -6.17 5.16 7.62
CA LYS A 147 -5.66 5.71 6.36
C LYS A 147 -6.80 6.34 5.56
N ILE A 148 -7.91 5.63 5.36
CA ILE A 148 -9.07 6.16 4.61
C ILE A 148 -9.62 7.41 5.29
N SER A 149 -9.63 7.46 6.64
CA SER A 149 -10.03 8.67 7.37
C SER A 149 -9.09 9.84 7.05
N ALA A 150 -7.78 9.61 7.10
CA ALA A 150 -6.81 10.63 6.70
C ALA A 150 -7.04 11.10 5.25
N SER A 151 -7.33 10.18 4.32
CA SER A 151 -7.64 10.50 2.92
C SER A 151 -8.93 11.32 2.76
N LEU A 152 -10.03 10.95 3.43
CA LEU A 152 -11.27 11.72 3.38
C LEU A 152 -11.06 13.14 3.91
N SER A 153 -10.41 13.26 5.07
CA SER A 153 -10.16 14.55 5.72
C SER A 153 -9.25 15.44 4.88
N SER A 154 -8.19 14.87 4.28
CA SER A 154 -7.28 15.60 3.41
C SER A 154 -7.96 16.08 2.12
N LEU A 155 -8.95 15.31 1.64
CA LEU A 155 -9.79 15.63 0.49
C LEU A 155 -11.05 16.43 0.84
N GLY A 156 -11.10 17.06 2.02
CA GLY A 156 -12.14 18.02 2.40
C GLY A 156 -13.45 17.40 2.89
N THR A 157 -13.48 16.09 3.14
CA THR A 157 -14.62 15.39 3.74
C THR A 157 -14.32 15.13 5.21
N PRO A 158 -14.98 15.83 6.15
CA PRO A 158 -14.70 15.67 7.58
C PRO A 158 -14.82 14.20 7.99
N SER A 159 -13.76 13.66 8.56
CA SER A 159 -13.78 12.28 9.04
C SER A 159 -12.92 12.07 10.27
N VAL A 160 -13.25 11.04 11.04
CA VAL A 160 -12.49 10.62 12.23
C VAL A 160 -12.51 9.10 12.34
N TRP A 161 -11.42 8.53 12.82
CA TRP A 161 -11.34 7.12 13.16
C TRP A 161 -11.75 6.88 14.61
N LEU A 162 -12.64 5.90 14.82
CA LEU A 162 -13.16 5.47 16.11
C LEU A 162 -12.87 3.97 16.29
N HIS A 163 -12.03 3.65 17.27
CA HIS A 163 -11.78 2.25 17.62
C HIS A 163 -13.03 1.63 18.26
N PRO A 164 -13.51 0.46 17.80
CA PRO A 164 -14.80 -0.06 18.26
C PRO A 164 -14.80 -0.47 19.73
N THR A 165 -13.68 -0.97 20.26
CA THR A 165 -13.57 -1.28 21.70
C THR A 165 -13.64 0.00 22.54
N GLU A 166 -12.91 1.05 22.16
CA GLU A 166 -12.91 2.32 22.91
C GLU A 166 -14.27 3.03 22.83
N ALA A 167 -14.95 2.89 21.68
CA ALA A 167 -16.31 3.39 21.49
C ALA A 167 -17.26 2.86 22.57
N LEU A 168 -17.23 1.55 22.82
CA LEU A 168 -18.07 0.90 23.84
C LEU A 168 -17.72 1.32 25.27
N HIS A 169 -16.55 1.95 25.48
CA HIS A 169 -16.08 2.42 26.79
C HIS A 169 -16.10 3.94 26.96
N GLY A 170 -16.74 4.69 26.05
CA GLY A 170 -17.00 6.12 26.22
C GLY A 170 -16.88 6.94 24.94
N ASP A 171 -16.07 6.49 23.98
CA ASP A 171 -15.77 7.26 22.77
C ASP A 171 -16.95 7.33 21.78
N LEU A 172 -18.04 6.60 22.03
CA LEU A 172 -19.32 6.80 21.34
C LEU A 172 -19.83 8.24 21.42
N GLY A 173 -19.36 9.05 22.38
CA GLY A 173 -19.62 10.49 22.44
C GLY A 173 -19.08 11.28 21.25
N LEU A 174 -18.13 10.73 20.48
CA LEU A 174 -17.65 11.33 19.23
C LEU A 174 -18.72 11.31 18.13
N LEU A 175 -19.69 10.39 18.19
CA LEU A 175 -20.78 10.31 17.22
C LEU A 175 -21.83 11.38 17.51
N THR A 176 -22.20 12.12 16.48
CA THR A 176 -23.34 13.02 16.49
C THR A 176 -24.58 12.30 15.95
N PRO A 177 -25.59 12.04 16.80
CA PRO A 177 -26.80 11.32 16.39
C PRO A 177 -27.50 11.97 15.20
N HIS A 178 -28.08 11.15 14.32
CA HIS A 178 -28.79 11.55 13.10
C HIS A 178 -27.98 12.31 12.03
N ARG A 179 -26.71 12.66 12.29
CA ARG A 179 -25.87 13.44 11.36
C ARG A 179 -24.73 12.63 10.78
N ASP A 180 -24.08 11.84 11.62
CA ASP A 180 -22.89 11.11 11.22
C ASP A 180 -23.24 9.82 10.47
N VAL A 181 -22.36 9.45 9.56
CA VAL A 181 -22.36 8.16 8.87
C VAL A 181 -21.15 7.35 9.33
N VAL A 182 -21.36 6.08 9.61
CA VAL A 182 -20.32 5.16 10.08
C VAL A 182 -19.87 4.28 8.93
N LEU A 183 -18.57 4.27 8.65
CA LEU A 183 -17.93 3.38 7.69
C LEU A 183 -17.20 2.27 8.47
N ALA A 184 -17.78 1.07 8.51
CA ALA A 184 -17.27 -0.06 9.28
C ALA A 184 -16.49 -1.03 8.37
N LEU A 185 -15.21 -1.26 8.68
CA LEU A 185 -14.33 -2.14 7.92
C LEU A 185 -14.13 -3.47 8.66
N SER A 186 -14.51 -4.57 8.01
CA SER A 186 -14.21 -5.93 8.47
C SER A 186 -14.24 -6.91 7.30
N TYR A 187 -13.13 -7.60 7.03
CA TYR A 187 -13.08 -8.55 5.92
C TYR A 187 -14.12 -9.68 6.07
N SER A 188 -14.25 -10.25 7.28
CA SER A 188 -15.21 -11.32 7.56
C SER A 188 -16.64 -10.84 7.78
N GLY A 189 -16.83 -9.55 8.09
CA GLY A 189 -18.11 -8.96 8.50
C GLY A 189 -18.71 -9.55 9.78
N SER A 190 -17.90 -10.30 10.56
CA SER A 190 -18.34 -11.02 11.75
C SER A 190 -17.49 -10.66 12.99
N SER A 191 -16.72 -9.56 12.93
CA SER A 191 -15.89 -9.10 14.04
C SER A 191 -16.74 -8.75 15.27
N PRO A 192 -16.57 -9.44 16.42
CA PRO A 192 -17.42 -9.25 17.60
C PRO A 192 -17.47 -7.79 18.09
N GLU A 193 -16.36 -7.08 18.01
CA GLU A 193 -16.25 -5.68 18.46
C GLU A 193 -17.13 -4.74 17.62
N LEU A 194 -17.20 -4.98 16.30
CA LEU A 194 -18.08 -4.21 15.41
C LEU A 194 -19.53 -4.59 15.58
N LEU A 195 -19.83 -5.89 15.70
CA LEU A 195 -21.20 -6.35 15.91
C LEU A 195 -21.78 -5.86 17.24
N ALA A 196 -20.95 -5.80 18.30
CA ALA A 196 -21.31 -5.19 19.57
C ALA A 196 -21.61 -3.69 19.44
N LEU A 197 -20.96 -2.99 18.49
CA LEU A 197 -21.18 -1.56 18.25
C LEU A 197 -22.53 -1.29 17.54
N VAL A 198 -22.97 -2.18 16.65
CA VAL A 198 -24.15 -1.99 15.78
C VAL A 198 -25.41 -1.50 16.52
N PRO A 199 -25.87 -2.11 17.63
CA PRO A 199 -27.07 -1.66 18.33
C PRO A 199 -26.96 -0.21 18.80
N HIS A 200 -25.77 0.21 19.24
CA HIS A 200 -25.50 1.56 19.72
C HIS A 200 -25.44 2.59 18.59
N LEU A 201 -25.00 2.20 17.40
CA LEU A 201 -25.06 3.03 16.20
C LEU A 201 -26.50 3.24 15.73
N LYS A 202 -27.29 2.15 15.71
CA LYS A 202 -28.71 2.18 15.35
C LYS A 202 -29.54 3.01 16.33
N ALA A 203 -29.28 2.89 17.64
CA ALA A 203 -29.94 3.69 18.67
C ALA A 203 -29.66 5.21 18.51
N ARG A 204 -28.51 5.59 17.95
CA ARG A 204 -28.16 6.98 17.59
C ARG A 204 -28.67 7.40 16.21
N ALA A 205 -29.38 6.51 15.52
CA ALA A 205 -29.82 6.65 14.14
C ALA A 205 -28.68 7.03 13.17
N CYS A 206 -27.46 6.57 13.45
CA CYS A 206 -26.33 6.68 12.53
C CYS A 206 -26.53 5.68 11.39
N LYS A 207 -26.25 6.13 10.17
CA LYS A 207 -26.22 5.25 9.00
C LYS A 207 -24.94 4.44 8.99
N ILE A 208 -25.01 3.17 8.59
CA ILE A 208 -23.88 2.25 8.59
C ILE A 208 -23.58 1.82 7.15
N ILE A 209 -22.34 2.04 6.73
CA ILE A 209 -21.80 1.55 5.47
C ILE A 209 -20.77 0.47 5.82
N ALA A 210 -20.95 -0.74 5.31
CA ALA A 210 -20.08 -1.88 5.56
C ALA A 210 -19.09 -2.08 4.41
N LEU A 211 -17.78 -1.97 4.68
CA LEU A 211 -16.71 -2.37 3.77
C LEU A 211 -16.27 -3.78 4.16
N VAL A 212 -16.80 -4.77 3.44
CA VAL A 212 -16.75 -6.17 3.84
C VAL A 212 -16.55 -7.06 2.62
N GLY A 213 -15.71 -8.09 2.74
CA GLY A 213 -15.47 -9.03 1.64
C GLY A 213 -16.51 -10.14 1.52
N LYS A 214 -17.22 -10.47 2.61
CA LYS A 214 -18.29 -11.48 2.62
C LYS A 214 -19.68 -10.84 2.60
N GLN A 215 -20.39 -10.98 1.50
CA GLN A 215 -21.73 -10.42 1.31
C GLN A 215 -22.73 -10.90 2.38
N ASP A 216 -22.72 -12.20 2.72
CA ASP A 216 -23.71 -12.81 3.63
C ASP A 216 -23.33 -12.69 5.12
N SER A 217 -22.60 -11.65 5.50
CA SER A 217 -22.11 -11.45 6.87
C SER A 217 -23.11 -10.68 7.75
N ASP A 218 -22.95 -10.82 9.07
CA ASP A 218 -23.79 -10.12 10.06
C ASP A 218 -23.73 -8.61 9.93
N LEU A 219 -22.52 -8.07 9.68
CA LEU A 219 -22.33 -6.63 9.53
C LEU A 219 -23.04 -6.08 8.29
N VAL A 220 -23.02 -6.82 7.17
CA VAL A 220 -23.74 -6.43 5.94
C VAL A 220 -25.24 -6.44 6.16
N ARG A 221 -25.79 -7.47 6.83
CA ARG A 221 -27.22 -7.52 7.20
C ARG A 221 -27.64 -6.34 8.09
N ALA A 222 -26.72 -5.84 8.92
CA ALA A 222 -26.99 -4.72 9.81
C ALA A 222 -26.85 -3.35 9.15
N ALA A 223 -26.17 -3.26 8.01
CA ALA A 223 -25.78 -2.02 7.35
C ALA A 223 -26.88 -1.45 6.42
N ASP A 224 -26.82 -0.14 6.18
CA ASP A 224 -27.66 0.55 5.20
C ASP A 224 -27.06 0.48 3.78
N ALA A 225 -25.75 0.30 3.67
CA ALA A 225 -25.04 0.11 2.41
C ALA A 225 -23.88 -0.88 2.58
N TRP A 226 -23.54 -1.58 1.51
CA TRP A 226 -22.41 -2.50 1.45
C TRP A 226 -21.48 -2.13 0.30
N VAL A 227 -20.18 -2.17 0.56
CA VAL A 227 -19.11 -2.08 -0.43
C VAL A 227 -18.31 -3.36 -0.33
N ASP A 228 -18.35 -4.13 -1.41
CA ASP A 228 -17.57 -5.35 -1.61
C ASP A 228 -16.07 -5.05 -1.60
N CYS A 229 -15.38 -5.72 -0.67
CA CYS A 229 -13.92 -5.71 -0.55
C CYS A 229 -13.34 -7.14 -0.65
N GLY A 230 -14.00 -8.06 -1.34
CA GLY A 230 -13.54 -9.43 -1.55
C GLY A 230 -12.26 -9.50 -2.37
N THR A 231 -11.46 -10.54 -2.18
CA THR A 231 -10.19 -10.72 -2.90
C THR A 231 -10.37 -11.38 -4.28
N GLY A 232 -11.59 -11.83 -4.59
CA GLY A 232 -11.91 -12.51 -5.85
C GLY A 232 -11.61 -14.01 -5.88
N LYS A 233 -11.34 -14.63 -4.71
CA LYS A 233 -11.16 -16.09 -4.60
C LYS A 233 -12.38 -16.89 -5.08
N ASP A 234 -13.57 -16.32 -4.92
CA ASP A 234 -14.86 -16.94 -5.25
C ASP A 234 -15.34 -16.49 -6.65
N ASP A 235 -14.57 -15.64 -7.33
CA ASP A 235 -14.90 -15.18 -8.67
C ASP A 235 -14.58 -16.30 -9.66
N VAL A 236 -15.61 -16.79 -10.34
CA VAL A 236 -15.41 -17.60 -11.54
C VAL A 236 -14.83 -16.66 -12.58
N MET A 237 -13.59 -16.90 -13.03
CA MET A 237 -13.02 -16.16 -14.14
C MET A 237 -13.80 -16.55 -15.40
N GLU A 238 -14.87 -15.81 -15.69
CA GLU A 238 -15.42 -15.77 -17.03
C GLU A 238 -14.31 -15.22 -17.94
N MET A 239 -13.94 -16.01 -18.95
CA MET A 239 -13.08 -15.51 -20.01
C MET A 239 -13.84 -14.35 -20.64
N ASP A 240 -13.31 -13.14 -20.48
CA ASP A 240 -13.83 -11.99 -21.21
C ASP A 240 -13.61 -12.31 -22.70
N ASP A 241 -14.67 -12.69 -23.43
CA ASP A 241 -14.67 -12.87 -24.89
C ASP A 241 -14.46 -11.54 -25.64
N ASP A 242 -14.20 -10.45 -24.91
CA ASP A 242 -13.97 -9.10 -25.42
C ASP A 242 -12.47 -8.81 -25.71
N GLU A 243 -11.69 -9.81 -26.14
CA GLU A 243 -10.55 -9.50 -27.01
C GLU A 243 -11.10 -9.19 -28.41
N GLU A 244 -11.47 -7.92 -28.59
CA GLU A 244 -11.68 -7.32 -29.90
C GLU A 244 -10.49 -7.72 -30.78
N GLN A 245 -10.75 -8.54 -31.80
CA GLN A 245 -9.75 -9.07 -32.72
C GLN A 245 -9.04 -7.90 -33.40
N VAL A 246 -7.88 -7.52 -32.89
CA VAL A 246 -6.92 -6.72 -33.64
C VAL A 246 -6.26 -7.67 -34.64
N GLU A 247 -6.94 -7.90 -35.76
CA GLU A 247 -6.33 -8.52 -36.94
C GLU A 247 -5.10 -7.69 -37.34
N GLY A 248 -3.90 -8.28 -37.28
CA GLY A 248 -2.76 -7.72 -38.02
C GLY A 248 -1.35 -7.81 -37.45
N THR A 249 -1.08 -8.48 -36.33
CA THR A 249 0.31 -8.78 -35.95
C THR A 249 0.43 -10.17 -35.33
N GLN A 250 1.00 -11.12 -36.06
CA GLN A 250 1.36 -12.44 -35.52
C GLN A 250 2.36 -12.26 -34.37
N PRO A 251 2.02 -12.58 -33.11
CA PRO A 251 2.98 -12.53 -32.02
C PRO A 251 3.94 -13.71 -32.15
N CYS A 252 5.24 -13.45 -31.98
CA CYS A 252 6.25 -14.50 -32.01
C CYS A 252 6.00 -15.52 -30.88
N GLY A 253 6.34 -16.80 -31.10
CA GLY A 253 6.08 -17.88 -30.13
C GLY A 253 6.65 -17.66 -28.71
N ARG A 254 7.59 -16.72 -28.56
CA ARG A 254 8.14 -16.30 -27.26
C ARG A 254 7.16 -15.38 -26.47
N CYS A 255 6.32 -14.60 -27.14
CA CYS A 255 5.29 -13.76 -26.51
C CYS A 255 4.03 -14.57 -26.15
N GLN A 256 3.72 -15.62 -26.93
CA GLN A 256 2.63 -16.55 -26.61
C GLN A 256 2.92 -17.33 -25.31
N ASN A 257 4.15 -17.83 -25.12
CA ASN A 257 4.54 -18.50 -23.88
C ASN A 257 4.53 -17.58 -22.65
N ARG A 258 4.85 -16.28 -22.80
CA ARG A 258 4.82 -15.32 -21.68
C ARG A 258 3.39 -14.92 -21.28
N ARG A 259 2.46 -14.82 -22.25
CA ARG A 259 1.02 -14.58 -21.99
C ARG A 259 0.34 -15.81 -21.40
N GLN A 260 0.73 -17.02 -21.80
CA GLN A 260 0.15 -18.27 -21.27
C GLN A 260 0.60 -18.57 -19.83
N GLN A 261 1.79 -18.11 -19.41
CA GLN A 261 2.26 -18.33 -18.03
C GLN A 261 1.62 -17.40 -16.96
N THR A 262 0.83 -16.39 -17.36
CA THR A 262 0.25 -15.40 -16.42
C THR A 262 -1.21 -15.66 -16.02
N MET A 263 -1.82 -16.73 -16.53
CA MET A 263 -3.18 -17.14 -16.18
C MET A 263 -3.16 -18.45 -15.37
N GLU A 264 -4.07 -18.55 -14.40
CA GLU A 264 -4.59 -19.78 -13.76
C GLU A 264 -4.07 -20.25 -12.39
N ALA A 265 -3.30 -19.48 -11.62
CA ALA A 265 -3.23 -19.77 -10.18
C ALA A 265 -4.54 -19.28 -9.51
N PRO A 266 -5.34 -20.15 -8.85
CA PRO A 266 -6.53 -19.71 -8.13
C PRO A 266 -6.12 -18.72 -7.04
N LEU A 267 -6.86 -17.61 -6.96
CA LEU A 267 -6.65 -16.64 -5.89
C LEU A 267 -7.04 -17.27 -4.55
N GLY A 268 -6.12 -17.22 -3.59
CA GLY A 268 -6.42 -17.54 -2.21
C GLY A 268 -7.22 -16.45 -1.51
N ASP A 269 -7.55 -16.67 -0.24
CA ASP A 269 -8.07 -15.62 0.65
C ASP A 269 -7.12 -14.42 0.75
N GLU A 270 -5.81 -14.65 0.60
CA GLU A 270 -4.73 -13.65 0.70
C GLU A 270 -3.60 -13.99 -0.28
N ALA A 271 -2.66 -13.06 -0.48
CA ALA A 271 -1.60 -13.20 -1.48
C ALA A 271 -0.64 -14.36 -1.17
N TRP A 272 -0.37 -14.61 0.12
CA TRP A 272 0.41 -15.77 0.54
C TRP A 272 -0.54 -16.95 0.78
N LEU A 273 -0.49 -17.94 -0.12
CA LEU A 273 -1.42 -19.06 -0.11
C LEU A 273 -1.32 -19.94 1.15
N GLU A 274 -0.11 -20.09 1.70
CA GLU A 274 0.13 -20.92 2.88
C GLU A 274 -0.23 -20.21 4.18
N VAL A 275 0.02 -18.89 4.25
CA VAL A 275 -0.20 -18.10 5.46
C VAL A 275 -1.23 -17.01 5.17
N ARG A 276 -2.39 -17.11 5.83
CA ARG A 276 -3.49 -16.13 5.71
C ARG A 276 -3.23 -14.84 6.49
N ALA A 277 -2.08 -14.22 6.27
CA ALA A 277 -1.78 -12.88 6.76
C ALA A 277 -2.58 -11.87 5.92
N PRO A 278 -3.35 -10.94 6.54
CA PRO A 278 -4.09 -9.93 5.78
C PRO A 278 -3.16 -9.10 4.92
N SER A 279 -3.29 -9.24 3.60
CA SER A 279 -2.50 -8.53 2.60
C SER A 279 -3.43 -8.09 1.47
N SER A 280 -3.82 -8.98 0.55
CA SER A 280 -4.76 -8.72 -0.53
C SER A 280 -6.07 -8.13 -0.02
N SER A 281 -6.62 -8.66 1.08
CA SER A 281 -7.86 -8.14 1.66
C SER A 281 -7.72 -6.68 2.12
N THR A 282 -6.57 -6.31 2.69
CA THR A 282 -6.29 -4.95 3.14
C THR A 282 -5.98 -4.01 1.98
N THR A 283 -5.28 -4.50 0.95
CA THR A 283 -4.98 -3.76 -0.28
C THR A 283 -6.26 -3.44 -1.04
N VAL A 284 -7.17 -4.40 -1.19
CA VAL A 284 -8.49 -4.19 -1.79
C VAL A 284 -9.32 -3.21 -0.97
N ALA A 285 -9.40 -3.40 0.36
CA ALA A 285 -10.17 -2.49 1.22
C ALA A 285 -9.64 -1.04 1.15
N LEU A 286 -8.32 -0.87 1.06
CA LEU A 286 -7.69 0.43 0.90
C LEU A 286 -8.06 1.06 -0.45
N ALA A 287 -7.92 0.31 -1.55
CA ALA A 287 -8.23 0.78 -2.89
C ALA A 287 -9.72 1.17 -3.02
N MET A 288 -10.63 0.35 -2.49
CA MET A 288 -12.07 0.62 -2.46
C MET A 288 -12.41 1.85 -1.60
N GLY A 289 -11.74 2.01 -0.46
CA GLY A 289 -11.88 3.17 0.41
C GLY A 289 -11.40 4.47 -0.24
N ASP A 290 -10.27 4.43 -0.93
CA ASP A 290 -9.75 5.58 -1.70
C ASP A 290 -10.68 5.93 -2.87
N ALA A 291 -11.17 4.92 -3.60
CA ALA A 291 -12.15 5.12 -4.66
C ALA A 291 -13.43 5.79 -4.14
N LEU A 292 -13.91 5.40 -2.95
CA LEU A 292 -15.06 6.02 -2.29
C LEU A 292 -14.75 7.48 -1.93
N ALA A 293 -13.59 7.74 -1.33
CA ALA A 293 -13.17 9.09 -0.95
C ALA A 293 -13.05 10.02 -2.16
N PHE A 294 -12.37 9.58 -3.23
CA PHE A 294 -12.26 10.36 -4.47
C PHE A 294 -13.61 10.59 -5.14
N SER A 295 -14.49 9.60 -5.14
CA SER A 295 -15.84 9.72 -5.71
C SER A 295 -16.67 10.77 -4.97
N VAL A 296 -16.62 10.78 -3.64
CA VAL A 296 -17.29 11.79 -2.80
C VAL A 296 -16.71 13.18 -3.06
N THR A 297 -15.38 13.33 -3.06
CA THR A 297 -14.70 14.61 -3.31
C THR A 297 -15.06 15.17 -4.68
N ARG A 298 -15.02 14.33 -5.72
CA ARG A 298 -15.43 14.71 -7.08
C ARG A 298 -16.90 15.12 -7.13
N ALA A 299 -17.80 14.37 -6.49
CA ALA A 299 -19.23 14.70 -6.47
C ALA A 299 -19.53 16.01 -5.74
N ARG A 300 -18.69 16.42 -4.77
CA ARG A 300 -18.79 17.71 -4.06
C ARG A 300 -18.16 18.88 -4.83
N GLY A 301 -17.57 18.63 -6.00
CA GLY A 301 -16.88 19.65 -6.78
C GLY A 301 -15.61 20.18 -6.12
N LEU A 302 -15.03 19.42 -5.17
CA LEU A 302 -13.80 19.82 -4.50
C LEU A 302 -12.59 19.43 -5.36
N GLY A 303 -11.67 20.38 -5.57
CA GLY A 303 -10.50 20.22 -6.43
C GLY A 303 -9.21 20.74 -5.79
N SER A 304 -8.26 21.13 -6.63
CA SER A 304 -6.89 21.51 -6.24
C SER A 304 -6.82 22.61 -5.19
N SER A 305 -7.71 23.60 -5.23
CA SER A 305 -7.73 24.72 -4.28
C SER A 305 -8.10 24.30 -2.85
N MET A 306 -9.05 23.38 -2.70
CA MET A 306 -9.39 22.78 -1.41
C MET A 306 -8.24 21.92 -0.91
N PHE A 307 -7.64 21.12 -1.79
CA PHE A 307 -6.51 20.26 -1.41
C PHE A 307 -5.34 21.11 -0.89
N ALA A 308 -5.00 22.19 -1.60
CA ALA A 308 -4.03 23.18 -1.16
C ALA A 308 -4.31 23.74 0.24
N PHE A 309 -5.56 24.13 0.51
CA PHE A 309 -5.98 24.67 1.81
C PHE A 309 -5.73 23.68 2.96
N ASN A 310 -6.00 22.39 2.74
CA ASN A 310 -5.79 21.34 3.74
C ASN A 310 -4.32 20.88 3.89
N HIS A 311 -3.42 21.34 3.02
CA HIS A 311 -2.00 20.94 3.02
C HIS A 311 -1.04 22.14 3.04
N PRO A 312 -1.11 23.00 4.07
CA PRO A 312 -0.32 24.24 4.11
C PRO A 312 1.19 24.02 4.20
N GLY A 313 1.65 22.87 4.74
CA GLY A 313 3.07 22.55 4.93
C GLY A 313 3.68 21.58 3.90
N GLY A 314 2.88 21.09 2.95
CA GLY A 314 3.32 20.04 2.02
C GLY A 314 3.71 20.59 0.65
N LYS A 315 4.78 20.06 0.05
CA LYS A 315 5.22 20.43 -1.31
C LYS A 315 4.09 20.27 -2.35
N ILE A 316 3.31 19.20 -2.25
CA ILE A 316 2.18 18.90 -3.15
C ILE A 316 1.06 19.96 -3.02
N GLY A 317 0.75 20.40 -1.79
CA GLY A 317 -0.24 21.46 -1.56
C GLY A 317 0.19 22.81 -2.15
N LEU A 318 1.47 23.16 -2.02
CA LEU A 318 2.08 24.34 -2.63
C LEU A 318 2.07 24.29 -4.16
N ASP A 319 2.32 23.12 -4.75
CA ASP A 319 2.29 22.94 -6.21
C ASP A 319 0.86 23.10 -6.77
N HIS A 320 -0.16 22.62 -6.05
CA HIS A 320 -1.56 22.86 -6.41
C HIS A 320 -2.00 24.32 -6.23
N LEU A 321 -1.48 25.06 -5.24
CA LEU A 321 -1.71 26.52 -5.14
C LEU A 321 -1.16 27.23 -6.39
N ARG A 322 0.05 26.88 -6.81
CA ARG A 322 0.70 27.48 -7.98
C ARG A 322 -0.08 27.21 -9.28
N GLN A 323 -0.56 25.98 -9.46
CA GLN A 323 -1.40 25.60 -10.60
C GLN A 323 -2.78 26.28 -10.57
N ALA A 324 -3.42 26.38 -9.40
CA ALA A 324 -4.68 27.10 -9.25
C ALA A 324 -4.54 28.61 -9.51
N THR A 325 -3.36 29.20 -9.28
CA THR A 325 -3.07 30.60 -9.65
C THR A 325 -2.71 30.80 -11.12
N SER A 326 -2.20 29.77 -11.81
CA SER A 326 -1.90 29.85 -13.25
C SER A 326 -3.13 29.58 -14.12
N ASP A 327 -4.00 28.70 -13.65
CA ASP A 327 -5.21 28.31 -14.36
C ASP A 327 -6.35 29.16 -13.82
N ASN A 328 -6.68 30.27 -14.48
CA ASN A 328 -7.86 31.10 -14.18
C ASN A 328 -9.17 30.38 -14.59
N THR A 329 -9.29 29.10 -14.24
CA THR A 329 -10.43 28.24 -14.54
C THR A 329 -11.20 27.99 -13.25
N SER A 330 -12.35 28.65 -13.15
CA SER A 330 -13.40 28.36 -12.18
C SER A 330 -14.08 27.03 -12.53
N ALA A 331 -13.32 25.94 -12.63
CA ALA A 331 -13.87 24.61 -12.88
C ALA A 331 -14.49 24.08 -11.58
N VAL A 332 -15.63 24.66 -11.19
CA VAL A 332 -16.60 24.01 -10.32
C VAL A 332 -17.07 22.79 -11.09
N ALA A 333 -16.51 21.62 -10.77
CA ALA A 333 -17.00 20.37 -11.34
C ALA A 333 -18.50 20.30 -11.02
N THR A 334 -19.33 20.18 -12.06
CA THR A 334 -20.78 20.12 -11.94
C THR A 334 -21.12 19.00 -10.94
N PRO A 335 -21.81 19.30 -9.82
CA PRO A 335 -22.18 18.28 -8.85
C PRO A 335 -22.92 17.16 -9.58
N ILE A 336 -22.64 15.91 -9.23
CA ILE A 336 -23.52 14.80 -9.63
C ILE A 336 -24.86 15.12 -8.98
N ALA A 337 -25.85 15.47 -9.82
CA ALA A 337 -27.14 16.00 -9.39
C ALA A 337 -27.74 15.17 -8.23
N ALA A 338 -28.18 15.88 -7.19
CA ALA A 338 -28.79 15.34 -5.98
C ALA A 338 -30.16 14.72 -6.24
#